data_AF-K9WEN9-F1
#
_entry.id   AF-K9WEN9-F1
#
_cell.length_a   1.000
_cell.length_b   1.000
_cell.length_c   1.000
_cell.angle_alpha   90.00
_cell.angle_beta   90.00
_cell.angle_gamma   90.00
#
_symmetry.space_group_name_H-M   'P 1'
#
loop_
_entity.id
_entity.type
_entity.pdbx_description
1 polymer ?
#
loop_
_entity_poly.entity_id
_entity_poly.type
_entity_poly.pdbx_seq_one_letter_code
_entity_poly.pdbx_strand_id
1 'polypeptide(L)'
;MSPTKIAQLTPEQEDLIPSIIEKWTRVFCSTQPIDRQKAEAAVKAAYAVMGKPEPVICFFSSPNAARLAVFEQHSPQQTAQQLGVPLLMPFVSQLQEQIGKQLEEALWPQLQIHMSSQPLQSLFQLRTMLMWQSQAQFSKQQLELFGQLRQQWIKQQWEQQQEELRKQLLQAPGGQFLVQMGDSLWQNIAEPLWQNLAHQPFVEWGQQQLQQNPFVQMIDVVGFAYYGLLLPGLEASSIALLDFCISVLNCDCDLPQWQAYQSLLSECGCIFPFENTCIICDRPTKLTFDNEHRLHGEGEPAIEFADGYRLYYYRGVSLPEQYWVHPHHWQARWLLEEHNAELRRVLIQGIGYSRICQELQATELDSWREYTLLKIDSEVDVEPIYLLKMTCPSTGYIHAIRVPPTMRSAREAIRWMNWGTDPEEFSIES
;
A
#
# COMPACT_ATOMS: atom_id res chain seq x y z
N MET A 1 0.04 40.17 12.74
CA MET A 1 0.29 39.97 11.30
C MET A 1 0.45 38.47 11.12
N SER A 2 -0.37 37.84 10.28
CA SER A 2 -0.18 36.43 9.94
C SER A 2 1.18 36.29 9.22
N PRO A 3 1.97 35.24 9.51
CA PRO A 3 3.22 35.02 8.80
C PRO A 3 2.96 34.93 7.29
N THR A 4 3.83 35.55 6.49
CA THR A 4 3.76 35.49 5.03
C THR A 4 3.95 34.04 4.60
N LYS A 5 2.96 33.49 3.90
CA LYS A 5 3.00 32.13 3.39
C LYS A 5 3.96 32.02 2.20
N ILE A 6 4.58 30.85 2.06
CA ILE A 6 5.43 30.53 0.90
C ILE A 6 4.52 30.19 -0.28
N ALA A 7 4.59 31.00 -1.32
CA ALA A 7 3.70 30.89 -2.48
C ALA A 7 4.29 30.06 -3.63
N GLN A 8 5.60 30.13 -3.84
CA GLN A 8 6.30 29.54 -4.99
C GLN A 8 7.73 29.18 -4.58
N LEU A 9 8.34 28.28 -5.36
CA LEU A 9 9.74 27.88 -5.22
C LEU A 9 10.64 28.82 -6.02
N THR A 10 11.88 29.00 -5.58
CA THR A 10 12.93 29.56 -6.43
C THR A 10 13.55 28.46 -7.30
N PRO A 11 14.16 28.79 -8.45
CA PRO A 11 14.86 27.80 -9.27
C PRO A 11 15.91 26.99 -8.50
N GLU A 12 16.62 27.64 -7.58
CA GLU A 12 17.61 26.97 -6.72
C GLU A 12 16.98 25.97 -5.75
N GLN A 13 15.73 26.21 -5.30
CA GLN A 13 14.99 25.28 -4.47
C GLN A 13 14.47 24.10 -5.30
N GLU A 14 14.01 24.34 -6.53
CA GLU A 14 13.57 23.30 -7.46
C GLU A 14 14.71 22.33 -7.83
N ASP A 15 15.92 22.86 -8.05
CA ASP A 15 17.11 22.08 -8.36
C ASP A 15 17.52 21.11 -7.22
N LEU A 16 17.03 21.32 -6.00
CA LEU A 16 17.30 20.45 -4.85
C LEU A 16 16.33 19.26 -4.75
N ILE A 17 15.20 19.28 -5.46
CA ILE A 17 14.18 18.22 -5.41
C ILE A 17 14.78 16.83 -5.70
N PRO A 18 15.57 16.62 -6.77
CA PRO A 18 16.15 15.31 -7.06
C PRO A 18 17.06 14.79 -5.94
N SER A 19 17.80 15.68 -5.26
CA SER A 19 18.70 15.31 -4.17
C SER A 19 17.97 14.79 -2.94
N ILE A 20 16.81 15.39 -2.61
CA ILE A 20 15.94 14.93 -1.51
C ILE A 20 15.33 13.57 -1.84
N ILE A 21 14.85 13.39 -3.08
CA ILE A 21 14.33 12.10 -3.53
C ILE A 21 15.40 11.01 -3.47
N GLU A 22 16.62 11.30 -3.94
CA GLU A 22 17.74 10.35 -3.91
C GLU A 22 18.12 9.96 -2.48
N LYS A 23 18.20 10.95 -1.57
CA LYS A 23 18.47 10.74 -0.14
C LYS A 23 17.51 9.71 0.45
N TRP A 24 16.20 9.92 0.31
CA TRP A 24 15.21 9.02 0.89
C TRP A 24 15.11 7.69 0.14
N THR A 25 15.31 7.67 -1.18
CA THR A 25 15.40 6.43 -1.95
C THR A 25 16.52 5.54 -1.41
N ARG A 26 17.70 6.10 -1.12
CA ARG A 26 18.83 5.35 -0.54
C ARG A 26 18.52 4.79 0.85
N VAL A 27 17.81 5.55 1.68
CA VAL A 27 17.38 5.09 3.02
C VAL A 27 16.44 3.89 2.90
N PHE A 28 15.41 4.01 2.06
CA PHE A 28 14.40 2.96 1.90
C PHE A 28 14.89 1.73 1.12
N CYS A 29 15.84 1.89 0.20
CA CYS A 29 16.48 0.80 -0.55
C CYS A 29 17.65 0.15 0.18
N SER A 30 17.99 0.60 1.40
CA SER A 30 19.12 0.03 2.14
C SER A 30 18.91 -1.45 2.40
N THR A 31 19.88 -2.27 1.99
CA THR A 31 19.92 -3.71 2.29
C THR A 31 20.89 -4.06 3.41
N GLN A 32 21.40 -3.05 4.12
CA GLN A 32 22.24 -3.26 5.29
C GLN A 32 21.38 -3.63 6.50
N PRO A 33 21.84 -4.59 7.33
CA PRO A 33 21.11 -4.98 8.54
C PRO A 33 20.89 -3.77 9.45
N ILE A 34 19.77 -3.75 10.16
CA ILE A 34 19.48 -2.69 11.12
C ILE A 34 20.46 -2.74 12.29
N ASP A 35 20.84 -1.57 12.79
CA ASP A 35 21.48 -1.45 14.09
C ASP A 35 20.38 -1.50 15.16
N ARG A 36 20.31 -2.61 15.90
CA ARG A 36 19.25 -2.83 16.90
C ARG A 36 19.22 -1.76 17.99
N GLN A 37 20.38 -1.22 18.39
CA GLN A 37 20.42 -0.19 19.44
C GLN A 37 19.85 1.13 18.92
N LYS A 38 20.17 1.50 17.68
CA LYS A 38 19.60 2.70 17.04
C LYS A 38 18.11 2.55 16.76
N ALA A 39 17.69 1.39 16.26
CA ALA A 39 16.28 1.09 16.02
C ALA A 39 15.46 1.14 17.32
N GLU A 40 15.99 0.59 18.42
CA GLU A 40 15.36 0.66 19.74
C GLU A 40 15.24 2.12 20.22
N ALA A 41 16.31 2.90 20.11
CA ALA A 41 16.30 4.31 20.49
C ALA A 41 15.28 5.12 19.66
N ALA A 42 15.18 4.86 18.36
CA ALA A 42 14.22 5.50 17.46
C ALA A 42 12.77 5.19 17.86
N VAL A 43 12.46 3.92 18.16
CA VAL A 43 11.13 3.51 18.64
C VAL A 43 10.79 4.16 19.97
N LYS A 44 11.72 4.16 20.94
CA LYS A 44 11.50 4.79 22.24
C LYS A 44 11.26 6.30 22.12
N ALA A 45 12.02 6.99 21.28
CA ALA A 45 11.82 8.41 21.00
C ALA A 45 10.44 8.68 20.40
N ALA A 46 10.00 7.85 19.45
CA ALA A 46 8.68 7.96 18.85
C ALA A 46 7.54 7.79 19.88
N TYR A 47 7.61 6.75 20.72
CA TYR A 47 6.60 6.53 21.76
C TYR A 47 6.59 7.68 22.78
N ALA A 48 7.76 8.20 23.16
CA ALA A 48 7.88 9.33 24.08
C ALA A 48 7.22 10.60 23.53
N VAL A 49 7.44 10.93 22.25
CA VAL A 49 6.79 12.08 21.59
C VAL A 49 5.27 11.93 21.57
N MET A 50 4.76 10.70 21.43
CA MET A 50 3.31 10.43 21.49
C MET A 50 2.76 10.41 22.92
N GLY A 51 3.58 10.62 23.95
CA GLY A 51 3.18 10.49 25.35
C GLY A 51 2.78 9.06 25.74
N LYS A 52 3.32 8.05 25.04
CA LYS A 52 3.07 6.62 25.31
C LYS A 52 4.18 6.03 26.19
N PRO A 53 3.86 5.01 27.00
CA PRO A 53 4.89 4.27 27.75
C PRO A 53 5.86 3.58 26.78
N GLU A 54 7.07 3.29 27.26
CA GLU A 54 8.03 2.53 26.45
C GLU A 54 7.48 1.13 26.12
N PRO A 55 7.48 0.71 24.85
CA PRO A 55 7.00 -0.61 24.46
C PRO A 55 8.05 -1.68 24.69
N VAL A 56 7.61 -2.93 24.83
CA VAL A 56 8.49 -4.09 24.66
C VAL A 56 8.90 -4.18 23.19
N ILE A 57 10.20 -4.19 22.88
CA ILE A 57 10.69 -4.21 21.50
C ILE A 57 11.12 -5.63 21.11
N CYS A 58 10.53 -6.15 20.04
CA CYS A 58 10.80 -7.50 19.53
C CYS A 58 11.41 -7.44 18.13
N PHE A 59 12.59 -8.06 17.95
CA PHE A 59 13.30 -8.09 16.67
C PHE A 59 13.10 -9.39 15.89
N PHE A 60 12.82 -9.30 14.60
CA PHE A 60 12.69 -10.44 13.69
C PHE A 60 13.53 -10.26 12.42
N SER A 61 13.95 -11.37 11.82
CA SER A 61 14.73 -11.39 10.56
C SER A 61 13.93 -10.98 9.33
N SER A 62 12.63 -11.19 9.36
CA SER A 62 11.71 -10.82 8.28
C SER A 62 10.28 -10.63 8.79
N PRO A 63 9.41 -9.97 8.02
CA PRO A 63 7.97 -9.91 8.30
C PRO A 63 7.32 -11.30 8.41
N ASN A 64 7.80 -12.28 7.64
CA ASN A 64 7.29 -13.65 7.70
C ASN A 64 7.68 -14.34 9.01
N ALA A 65 8.90 -14.12 9.52
CA ALA A 65 9.31 -14.61 10.83
C ALA A 65 8.45 -14.01 11.96
N ALA A 66 8.16 -12.70 11.90
CA ALA A 66 7.25 -12.06 12.84
C ALA A 66 5.83 -12.66 12.78
N ARG A 67 5.31 -12.92 11.57
CA ARG A 67 4.01 -13.59 11.36
C ARG A 67 3.96 -14.94 12.06
N LEU A 68 4.92 -15.81 11.77
CA LEU A 68 4.98 -17.16 12.33
C LEU A 68 5.14 -17.14 13.85
N ALA A 69 5.95 -16.23 14.39
CA ALA A 69 6.31 -16.22 15.82
C ALA A 69 5.33 -15.46 16.71
N VAL A 70 4.56 -14.51 16.18
CA VAL A 70 3.66 -13.66 16.98
C VAL A 70 2.20 -13.88 16.62
N PHE A 71 1.88 -13.84 15.32
CA PHE A 71 0.50 -13.85 14.87
C PHE A 71 -0.10 -15.26 14.73
N GLU A 72 0.73 -16.31 14.76
CA GLU A 72 0.28 -17.71 14.59
C GLU A 72 0.52 -18.63 15.79
N GLN A 73 1.16 -18.14 16.85
CA GLN A 73 1.47 -18.96 18.02
C GLN A 73 0.29 -19.08 19.00
N HIS A 74 -0.54 -18.05 19.08
CA HIS A 74 -1.58 -17.93 20.10
C HIS A 74 -2.94 -17.63 19.49
N SER A 75 -3.99 -17.75 20.29
CA SER A 75 -5.30 -17.31 19.84
C SER A 75 -5.29 -15.79 19.59
N PRO A 76 -6.11 -15.31 18.64
CA PRO A 76 -6.35 -13.89 18.41
C PRO A 76 -6.50 -13.04 19.69
N GLN A 77 -7.25 -13.56 20.66
CA GLN A 77 -7.57 -12.85 21.90
C GLN A 77 -6.32 -12.69 22.77
N GLN A 78 -5.50 -13.74 22.84
CA GLN A 78 -4.26 -13.73 23.62
C GLN A 78 -3.23 -12.79 22.99
N THR A 79 -3.07 -12.86 21.67
CA THR A 79 -2.16 -11.96 20.94
C THR A 79 -2.58 -10.50 21.11
N ALA A 80 -3.88 -10.20 21.04
CA ALA A 80 -4.39 -8.85 21.26
C ALA A 80 -4.13 -8.33 22.69
N GLN A 81 -4.34 -9.17 23.71
CA GLN A 81 -4.05 -8.82 25.10
C GLN A 81 -2.55 -8.55 25.33
N GLN A 82 -1.67 -9.29 24.66
CA GLN A 82 -0.22 -9.14 24.80
C GLN A 82 0.31 -7.88 24.10
N LEU A 83 -0.05 -7.70 22.83
CA LEU A 83 0.49 -6.60 22.02
C LEU A 83 -0.13 -5.26 22.42
N GLY A 84 -1.39 -5.26 22.85
CA GLY A 84 -2.18 -4.06 23.05
C GLY A 84 -2.75 -3.53 21.73
N VAL A 85 -3.40 -2.37 21.80
CA VAL A 85 -4.07 -1.78 20.64
C VAL A 85 -3.02 -1.32 19.62
N PRO A 86 -3.21 -1.56 18.31
CA PRO A 86 -2.30 -1.02 17.30
C PRO A 86 -2.26 0.51 17.36
N LEU A 87 -1.06 1.07 17.26
CA LEU A 87 -0.88 2.52 17.36
C LEU A 87 -0.81 3.14 15.97
N LEU A 88 -1.67 4.14 15.76
CA LEU A 88 -1.40 5.15 14.75
C LEU A 88 -0.20 5.97 15.22
N MET A 89 0.71 6.22 14.28
CA MET A 89 1.82 7.15 14.47
C MET A 89 1.44 8.45 13.74
N PRO A 90 0.76 9.41 14.41
CA PRO A 90 0.12 10.55 13.75
C PRO A 90 1.12 11.61 13.26
N PHE A 91 2.42 11.28 13.25
CA PHE A 91 3.50 12.22 12.99
C PHE A 91 3.30 12.94 11.67
N VAL A 92 2.99 12.20 10.61
CA VAL A 92 2.82 12.75 9.26
C VAL A 92 1.63 13.69 9.21
N SER A 93 0.45 13.27 9.66
CA SER A 93 -0.74 14.13 9.62
C SER A 93 -0.55 15.42 10.41
N GLN A 94 0.07 15.34 11.58
CA GLN A 94 0.31 16.51 12.44
C GLN A 94 1.38 17.44 11.84
N LEU A 95 2.49 16.90 11.35
CA LEU A 95 3.54 17.67 10.69
C LEU A 95 3.02 18.32 9.40
N GLN A 96 2.23 17.59 8.60
CA GLN A 96 1.59 18.11 7.40
C GLN A 96 0.63 19.25 7.72
N GLU A 97 -0.18 19.13 8.78
CA GLU A 97 -1.08 20.21 9.18
C GLU A 97 -0.31 21.46 9.63
N GLN A 98 0.78 21.29 10.40
CA GLN A 98 1.63 22.39 10.87
C GLN A 98 2.35 23.10 9.71
N ILE A 99 2.94 22.34 8.80
CA ILE A 99 3.68 22.87 7.65
C ILE A 99 2.70 23.45 6.62
N GLY A 100 1.57 22.80 6.37
CA GLY A 100 0.55 23.26 5.44
C GLY A 100 0.00 24.64 5.77
N LYS A 101 -0.04 25.03 7.06
CA LYS A 101 -0.43 26.39 7.49
C LYS A 101 0.54 27.49 7.02
N GLN A 102 1.77 27.14 6.68
CA GLN A 102 2.84 28.07 6.26
C GLN A 102 2.98 28.17 4.73
N LEU A 103 2.31 27.30 3.99
CA LEU A 103 2.32 27.26 2.54
C LEU A 103 1.02 27.86 1.99
N GLU A 104 1.10 28.45 0.79
CA GLU A 104 -0.09 28.75 0.01
C GLU A 104 -0.77 27.45 -0.44
N GLU A 105 -2.11 27.48 -0.54
CA GLU A 105 -2.93 26.29 -0.78
C GLU A 105 -2.55 25.55 -2.08
N ALA A 106 -2.11 26.30 -3.09
CA ALA A 106 -1.72 25.76 -4.38
C ALA A 106 -0.32 25.09 -4.39
N LEU A 107 0.56 25.40 -3.43
CA LEU A 107 1.95 24.94 -3.46
C LEU A 107 2.10 23.49 -2.98
N TRP A 108 1.31 23.09 -1.98
CA TRP A 108 1.33 21.72 -1.45
C TRP A 108 1.10 20.64 -2.51
N PRO A 109 0.01 20.68 -3.31
CA PRO A 109 -0.22 19.66 -4.34
C PRO A 109 0.84 19.67 -5.43
N GLN A 110 1.43 20.84 -5.77
CA GLN A 110 2.53 20.93 -6.73
C GLN A 110 3.76 20.19 -6.20
N LEU A 111 4.18 20.50 -4.99
CA LEU A 111 5.31 19.83 -4.33
C LEU A 111 5.06 18.33 -4.21
N GLN A 112 3.85 17.91 -3.85
CA GLN A 112 3.51 16.49 -3.77
C GLN A 112 3.68 15.78 -5.13
N ILE A 113 3.33 16.43 -6.24
CA ILE A 113 3.55 15.91 -7.60
C ILE A 113 5.05 15.82 -7.90
N HIS A 114 5.81 16.88 -7.64
CA HIS A 114 7.25 16.91 -7.92
C HIS A 114 8.06 15.92 -7.06
N MET A 115 7.64 15.69 -5.81
CA MET A 115 8.26 14.75 -4.87
C MET A 115 7.83 13.29 -5.12
N SER A 116 6.77 13.08 -5.90
CA SER A 116 6.31 11.75 -6.26
C SER A 116 7.28 11.13 -7.27
N SER A 117 8.08 10.17 -6.83
CA SER A 117 9.00 9.42 -7.70
C SER A 117 8.61 7.94 -7.76
N GLN A 118 8.78 7.33 -8.94
CA GLN A 118 8.51 5.90 -9.15
C GLN A 118 9.30 4.96 -8.21
N PRO A 119 10.59 5.21 -7.89
CA PRO A 119 11.31 4.42 -6.89
C PRO A 119 10.63 4.44 -5.52
N LEU A 120 10.27 5.63 -5.01
CA LEU A 120 9.61 5.76 -3.70
C LEU A 120 8.21 5.13 -3.71
N GLN A 121 7.48 5.24 -4.82
CA GLN A 121 6.19 4.59 -5.02
C GLN A 121 6.29 3.06 -5.06
N SER A 122 7.32 2.51 -5.69
CA SER A 122 7.55 1.07 -5.75
C SER A 122 8.00 0.49 -4.41
N LEU A 123 8.79 1.23 -3.63
CA LEU A 123 9.12 0.89 -2.23
C LEU A 123 7.92 1.02 -1.29
N PHE A 124 6.99 1.91 -1.61
CA PHE A 124 5.70 1.97 -0.94
C PHE A 124 4.87 0.71 -1.23
N GLN A 125 4.79 0.31 -2.51
CA GLN A 125 4.13 -0.93 -2.92
C GLN A 125 4.76 -2.14 -2.25
N LEU A 126 6.09 -2.20 -2.09
CA LEU A 126 6.78 -3.23 -1.30
C LEU A 126 6.22 -3.38 0.12
N ARG A 127 6.23 -2.28 0.88
CA ARG A 127 5.89 -2.31 2.31
C ARG A 127 4.41 -2.56 2.53
N THR A 128 3.55 -2.04 1.66
CA THR A 128 2.13 -2.39 1.68
C THR A 128 1.87 -3.81 1.22
N MET A 129 2.64 -4.33 0.27
CA MET A 129 2.40 -5.64 -0.31
C MET A 129 2.97 -6.81 0.50
N LEU A 130 3.99 -6.58 1.32
CA LEU A 130 4.31 -7.45 2.46
C LEU A 130 3.10 -7.66 3.38
N MET A 131 2.11 -6.75 3.36
CA MET A 131 0.81 -6.89 4.05
C MET A 131 -0.30 -7.55 3.18
N TRP A 132 -0.19 -7.53 1.84
CA TRP A 132 -1.19 -8.08 0.91
C TRP A 132 -0.91 -9.50 0.44
N GLN A 133 0.34 -9.86 0.14
CA GLN A 133 0.68 -11.27 -0.16
C GLN A 133 0.34 -12.18 1.02
N SER A 134 0.38 -11.61 2.22
CA SER A 134 -0.09 -12.29 3.41
C SER A 134 -1.61 -12.40 3.50
N GLN A 135 -2.47 -11.64 2.80
CA GLN A 135 -3.93 -11.88 2.84
C GLN A 135 -4.35 -13.23 2.23
N ALA A 136 -3.69 -13.66 1.15
CA ALA A 136 -3.89 -15.00 0.61
C ALA A 136 -3.28 -16.10 1.50
N GLN A 137 -2.38 -15.73 2.40
CA GLN A 137 -1.70 -16.64 3.34
C GLN A 137 -2.23 -16.53 4.77
N PHE A 138 -3.07 -15.53 5.07
CA PHE A 138 -3.55 -15.27 6.41
C PHE A 138 -4.69 -16.24 6.69
N SER A 139 -4.47 -17.05 7.70
CA SER A 139 -5.48 -17.96 8.21
C SER A 139 -6.71 -17.17 8.69
N LYS A 140 -7.86 -17.86 8.73
CA LYS A 140 -9.09 -17.35 9.32
C LYS A 140 -8.87 -16.76 10.73
N GLN A 141 -7.95 -17.34 11.51
CA GLN A 141 -7.60 -16.86 12.84
C GLN A 141 -6.98 -15.45 12.82
N GLN A 142 -6.13 -15.12 11.84
CA GLN A 142 -5.53 -13.79 11.75
C GLN A 142 -6.56 -12.73 11.35
N LEU A 143 -7.50 -13.07 10.47
CA LEU A 143 -8.62 -12.18 10.16
C LEU A 143 -9.49 -11.91 11.40
N GLU A 144 -9.72 -12.92 12.25
CA GLU A 144 -10.40 -12.76 13.53
C GLU A 144 -9.60 -11.89 14.52
N LEU A 145 -8.26 -12.02 14.56
CA LEU A 145 -7.37 -11.14 15.35
C LEU A 145 -7.49 -9.68 14.94
N PHE A 146 -7.38 -9.39 13.65
CA PHE A 146 -7.55 -8.02 13.17
C PHE A 146 -8.94 -7.48 13.48
N GLY A 147 -9.98 -8.30 13.38
CA GLY A 147 -11.35 -7.94 13.78
C GLY A 147 -11.50 -7.63 15.28
N GLN A 148 -10.80 -8.36 16.16
CA GLN A 148 -10.84 -8.10 17.60
C GLN A 148 -10.04 -6.85 17.99
N LEU A 149 -8.84 -6.69 17.45
CA LEU A 149 -8.06 -5.47 17.62
C LEU A 149 -8.83 -4.26 17.11
N ARG A 150 -9.64 -4.42 16.03
CA ARG A 150 -10.55 -3.39 15.51
C ARG A 150 -11.57 -2.95 16.53
N GLN A 151 -12.26 -3.90 17.14
CA GLN A 151 -13.24 -3.58 18.17
C GLN A 151 -12.60 -2.87 19.36
N GLN A 152 -11.41 -3.28 19.78
CA GLN A 152 -10.68 -2.64 20.88
C GLN A 152 -10.25 -1.22 20.53
N TRP A 153 -9.70 -0.98 19.34
CA TRP A 153 -9.29 0.34 18.90
C TRP A 153 -10.49 1.29 18.73
N ILE A 154 -11.58 0.84 18.09
CA ILE A 154 -12.80 1.64 17.97
C ILE A 154 -13.31 2.03 19.36
N LYS A 155 -13.32 1.08 20.30
CA LYS A 155 -13.69 1.33 21.69
C LYS A 155 -12.76 2.36 22.34
N GLN A 156 -11.44 2.21 22.20
CA GLN A 156 -10.45 3.13 22.79
C GLN A 156 -10.56 4.54 22.19
N GLN A 157 -10.70 4.66 20.87
CA GLN A 157 -10.88 5.96 20.20
C GLN A 157 -12.19 6.63 20.63
N TRP A 158 -13.26 5.85 20.74
CA TRP A 158 -14.54 6.34 21.25
C TRP A 158 -14.42 6.83 22.70
N GLU A 159 -13.78 6.06 23.58
CA GLU A 159 -13.54 6.44 24.98
C GLU A 159 -12.66 7.69 25.09
N GLN A 160 -11.60 7.80 24.27
CA GLN A 160 -10.74 8.99 24.23
C GLN A 160 -11.50 10.23 23.76
N GLN A 161 -12.30 10.12 22.69
CA GLN A 161 -13.11 11.24 22.22
C GLN A 161 -14.19 11.63 23.24
N GLN A 162 -14.80 10.65 23.91
CA GLN A 162 -15.74 10.92 25.00
C GLN A 162 -15.06 11.65 26.16
N GLU A 163 -13.86 11.23 26.57
CA GLU A 163 -13.13 11.86 27.66
C GLU A 163 -12.72 13.30 27.33
N GLU A 164 -12.25 13.54 26.10
CA GLU A 164 -11.88 14.88 25.63
C GLU A 164 -13.11 15.79 25.53
N LEU A 165 -14.21 15.27 24.96
CA LEU A 165 -15.49 16.00 24.92
C LEU A 165 -16.02 16.28 26.32
N ARG A 166 -15.92 15.32 27.25
CA ARG A 166 -16.29 15.52 28.65
C ARG A 166 -15.47 16.62 29.30
N LYS A 167 -14.15 16.65 29.09
CA LYS A 167 -13.29 17.74 29.60
C LYS A 167 -13.71 19.10 29.05
N GLN A 168 -13.99 19.19 27.76
CA GLN A 168 -14.46 20.42 27.13
C GLN A 168 -15.83 20.85 27.66
N LEU A 169 -16.76 19.91 27.79
CA LEU A 169 -18.08 20.16 28.33
C LEU A 169 -18.01 20.62 29.79
N LEU A 170 -17.20 19.96 30.63
CA LEU A 170 -17.02 20.33 32.04
C LEU A 170 -16.44 21.74 32.24
N GLN A 171 -15.70 22.26 31.26
CA GLN A 171 -15.24 23.66 31.28
C GLN A 171 -16.31 24.67 30.85
N ALA A 172 -17.41 24.22 30.23
CA ALA A 172 -18.51 25.06 29.83
C ALA A 172 -19.54 25.26 30.97
N PRO A 173 -20.20 26.43 31.07
CA PRO A 173 -21.27 26.65 32.04
C PRO A 173 -22.42 25.64 31.83
N GLY A 174 -22.77 24.88 32.87
CA GLY A 174 -23.78 23.82 32.78
C GLY A 174 -23.26 22.47 32.27
N GLY A 175 -21.97 22.37 31.96
CA GLY A 175 -21.30 21.16 31.50
C GLY A 175 -21.52 19.91 32.35
N GLN A 176 -21.52 20.08 33.67
CA GLN A 176 -21.71 19.01 34.62
C GLN A 176 -23.09 18.33 34.48
N PHE A 177 -24.12 19.11 34.15
CA PHE A 177 -25.46 18.60 33.88
C PHE A 177 -25.54 17.85 32.54
N LEU A 178 -24.87 18.38 31.50
CA LEU A 178 -24.81 17.76 30.17
C LEU A 178 -24.08 16.41 30.20
N VAL A 179 -22.98 16.31 30.96
CA VAL A 179 -22.25 15.05 31.16
C VAL A 179 -23.13 14.03 31.90
N GLN A 180 -23.79 14.43 32.98
CA GLN A 180 -24.69 13.53 33.74
C GLN A 180 -25.88 13.02 32.91
N MET A 181 -26.46 13.88 32.06
CA MET A 181 -27.49 13.48 31.11
C MET A 181 -26.96 12.49 30.07
N GLY A 182 -25.77 12.76 29.51
CA GLY A 182 -25.11 11.89 28.55
C GLY A 182 -24.82 10.50 29.12
N ASP A 183 -24.32 10.44 30.35
CA ASP A 183 -24.01 9.18 31.06
C ASP A 183 -25.28 8.35 31.32
N SER A 184 -26.37 9.01 31.73
CA SER A 184 -27.66 8.34 31.92
C SER A 184 -28.25 7.81 30.61
N LEU A 185 -28.10 8.55 29.50
CA LEU A 185 -28.57 8.09 28.19
C LEU A 185 -27.74 6.92 27.66
N TRP A 186 -26.43 6.96 27.87
CA TRP A 186 -25.53 5.87 27.47
C TRP A 186 -25.85 4.57 28.21
N GLN A 187 -25.93 4.62 29.55
CA GLN A 187 -26.18 3.44 30.38
C GLN A 187 -27.55 2.80 30.13
N ASN A 188 -28.59 3.60 29.88
CA ASN A 188 -29.95 3.09 29.78
C ASN A 188 -30.39 2.72 28.35
N ILE A 189 -29.69 3.22 27.32
CA ILE A 189 -30.13 3.07 25.92
C ILE A 189 -28.99 2.52 25.05
N ALA A 190 -27.84 3.17 25.06
CA ALA A 190 -26.77 2.86 24.09
C ALA A 190 -25.98 1.59 24.44
N GLU A 191 -25.68 1.33 25.72
CA GLU A 191 -24.91 0.15 26.14
C GLU A 191 -25.65 -1.18 25.88
N PRO A 192 -26.97 -1.31 26.16
CA PRO A 192 -27.75 -2.49 25.75
C PRO A 192 -27.88 -2.66 24.23
N LEU A 193 -27.90 -1.56 23.46
CA LEU A 193 -27.90 -1.58 22.00
C LEU A 193 -26.54 -2.02 21.46
N TRP A 194 -25.44 -1.53 22.03
CA TRP A 194 -24.07 -1.85 21.64
C TRP A 194 -23.74 -3.33 21.86
N GLN A 195 -24.16 -3.92 22.98
CA GLN A 195 -23.98 -5.35 23.22
C GLN A 195 -24.79 -6.23 22.26
N ASN A 196 -25.96 -5.80 21.81
CA ASN A 196 -26.72 -6.51 20.78
C ASN A 196 -26.11 -6.37 19.37
N LEU A 197 -25.56 -5.20 19.04
CA LEU A 197 -24.93 -4.92 17.75
C LEU A 197 -23.54 -5.58 17.60
N ALA A 198 -22.86 -5.85 18.71
CA ALA A 198 -21.56 -6.54 18.72
C ALA A 198 -21.66 -8.04 18.38
N HIS A 199 -22.86 -8.65 18.42
CA HIS A 199 -23.02 -10.10 18.35
C HIS A 199 -23.65 -10.70 17.07
N GLN A 200 -24.23 -9.92 16.13
CA GLN A 200 -24.72 -10.32 14.77
C GLN A 200 -25.19 -9.06 13.99
N PRO A 201 -25.51 -9.02 12.67
CA PRO A 201 -25.00 -9.67 11.45
C PRO A 201 -24.26 -8.63 10.57
N PHE A 202 -23.50 -7.71 11.17
CA PHE A 202 -22.69 -6.75 10.40
C PHE A 202 -21.53 -7.43 9.66
N VAL A 203 -21.07 -8.59 10.14
CA VAL A 203 -20.05 -9.41 9.46
C VAL A 203 -20.63 -10.03 8.18
N GLU A 204 -21.87 -10.51 8.20
CA GLU A 204 -22.54 -11.09 7.02
C GLU A 204 -23.05 -10.02 6.05
N TRP A 205 -23.63 -8.92 6.55
CA TRP A 205 -24.00 -7.76 5.74
C TRP A 205 -22.77 -7.08 5.16
N GLY A 206 -21.69 -6.95 5.94
CA GLY A 206 -20.37 -6.55 5.48
C GLY A 206 -19.87 -7.48 4.37
N GLN A 207 -19.87 -8.80 4.59
CA GLN A 207 -19.50 -9.80 3.56
C GLN A 207 -20.36 -9.73 2.28
N GLN A 208 -21.66 -9.47 2.38
CA GLN A 208 -22.56 -9.29 1.24
C GLN A 208 -22.34 -7.97 0.49
N GLN A 209 -22.10 -6.86 1.21
CA GLN A 209 -21.78 -5.56 0.62
C GLN A 209 -20.35 -5.52 0.04
N LEU A 210 -19.41 -6.28 0.62
CA LEU A 210 -18.01 -6.44 0.18
C LEU A 210 -17.89 -7.05 -1.21
N GLN A 211 -18.85 -7.89 -1.63
CA GLN A 211 -18.89 -8.46 -2.98
C GLN A 211 -19.44 -7.49 -4.03
N GLN A 212 -20.13 -6.41 -3.64
CA GLN A 212 -20.87 -5.54 -4.56
C GLN A 212 -20.34 -4.12 -4.68
N ASN A 213 -19.39 -3.69 -3.82
CA ASN A 213 -18.95 -2.30 -3.77
C ASN A 213 -17.41 -2.14 -3.75
N PRO A 214 -16.77 -1.73 -4.86
CA PRO A 214 -15.31 -1.56 -4.96
C PRO A 214 -14.74 -0.53 -3.97
N PHE A 215 -15.56 0.42 -3.52
CA PHE A 215 -15.12 1.49 -2.61
C PHE A 215 -15.01 1.00 -1.15
N VAL A 216 -15.77 -0.04 -0.77
CA VAL A 216 -15.73 -0.65 0.57
C VAL A 216 -14.59 -1.69 0.67
N GLN A 217 -14.15 -2.25 -0.47
CA GLN A 217 -12.92 -3.08 -0.55
C GLN A 217 -11.66 -2.31 -0.12
N MET A 218 -11.67 -0.97 -0.21
CA MET A 218 -10.56 -0.14 0.21
C MET A 218 -10.40 -0.04 1.74
N ILE A 219 -11.44 -0.34 2.53
CA ILE A 219 -11.50 0.03 3.95
C ILE A 219 -11.53 -1.15 4.94
N ASP A 220 -12.10 -2.33 4.64
CA ASP A 220 -12.67 -3.13 5.75
C ASP A 220 -12.02 -4.47 6.18
N VAL A 221 -10.78 -4.75 5.79
CA VAL A 221 -9.91 -5.78 6.42
C VAL A 221 -8.46 -5.30 6.32
N VAL A 222 -8.19 -4.77 5.14
CA VAL A 222 -7.16 -3.82 4.74
C VAL A 222 -7.02 -2.74 5.82
N GLY A 223 -8.03 -1.91 6.11
CA GLY A 223 -7.92 -0.79 7.06
C GLY A 223 -7.31 -1.16 8.43
N PHE A 224 -7.74 -2.26 9.04
CA PHE A 224 -7.25 -2.59 10.38
C PHE A 224 -5.86 -3.26 10.42
N ALA A 225 -5.53 -4.03 9.38
CA ALA A 225 -4.16 -4.48 9.11
C ALA A 225 -3.27 -3.33 8.55
N TYR A 226 -3.88 -2.28 8.01
CA TYR A 226 -3.23 -1.10 7.40
C TYR A 226 -2.87 0.00 8.40
N TYR A 227 -3.59 0.11 9.52
CA TYR A 227 -3.40 1.19 10.50
C TYR A 227 -2.42 0.82 11.63
N GLY A 228 -2.14 -0.47 11.84
CA GLY A 228 -1.21 -0.97 12.86
C GLY A 228 0.26 -1.09 12.43
N LEU A 229 0.55 -0.74 11.18
CA LEU A 229 1.88 -0.49 10.64
C LEU A 229 1.96 1.02 10.46
N LEU A 230 3.11 1.64 10.73
CA LEU A 230 3.39 2.97 10.17
C LEU A 230 2.94 2.94 8.70
N LEU A 231 1.89 3.70 8.36
CA LEU A 231 1.34 3.83 7.02
C LEU A 231 2.40 4.44 6.10
N PRO A 232 3.15 3.75 5.22
CA PRO A 232 3.94 4.46 4.24
C PRO A 232 3.18 4.62 2.92
N GLY A 233 1.84 4.52 2.97
CA GLY A 233 0.89 5.05 1.98
C GLY A 233 1.26 6.41 1.46
N LEU A 234 1.42 7.29 2.42
CA LEU A 234 1.74 8.68 2.21
C LEU A 234 3.22 8.93 2.53
N GLU A 235 3.89 8.12 3.35
CA GLU A 235 5.18 8.48 3.97
C GLU A 235 6.43 8.51 3.09
N ALA A 236 6.58 7.75 1.99
CA ALA A 236 7.83 7.82 1.22
C ALA A 236 7.94 9.14 0.42
N SER A 237 6.86 9.58 -0.22
CA SER A 237 6.77 10.92 -0.81
C SER A 237 6.49 11.99 0.25
N SER A 238 5.77 11.68 1.35
CA SER A 238 5.55 12.64 2.42
C SER A 238 6.80 12.91 3.22
N ILE A 239 7.70 11.95 3.47
CA ILE A 239 8.96 12.24 4.17
C ILE A 239 9.86 13.11 3.31
N ALA A 240 9.95 12.83 2.01
CA ALA A 240 10.70 13.68 1.07
C ALA A 240 10.09 15.09 1.01
N LEU A 241 8.75 15.19 0.94
CA LEU A 241 8.03 16.46 0.97
C LEU A 241 8.25 17.22 2.28
N LEU A 242 8.08 16.56 3.43
CA LEU A 242 8.28 17.13 4.75
C LEU A 242 9.73 17.57 4.94
N ASP A 243 10.70 16.74 4.55
CA ASP A 243 12.13 17.06 4.59
C ASP A 243 12.45 18.25 3.69
N PHE A 244 11.87 18.34 2.49
CA PHE A 244 12.03 19.49 1.61
C PHE A 244 11.44 20.75 2.24
N CYS A 245 10.21 20.69 2.77
CA CYS A 245 9.59 21.83 3.44
C CYS A 245 10.42 22.30 4.66
N ILE A 246 10.96 21.37 5.44
CA ILE A 246 11.72 21.71 6.66
C ILE A 246 13.15 22.18 6.31
N SER A 247 13.87 21.44 5.48
CA SER A 247 15.30 21.69 5.21
C SER A 247 15.58 22.71 4.12
N VAL A 248 14.69 22.85 3.13
CA VAL A 248 14.86 23.76 1.98
C VAL A 248 13.98 25.00 2.14
N LEU A 249 12.71 24.82 2.51
CA LEU A 249 11.78 25.94 2.68
C LEU A 249 11.84 26.57 4.07
N ASN A 250 12.57 25.95 5.02
CA ASN A 250 12.69 26.40 6.41
C ASN A 250 11.33 26.53 7.11
N CYS A 251 10.39 25.62 6.82
CA CYS A 251 9.10 25.58 7.51
C CYS A 251 9.30 25.16 8.97
N ASP A 252 8.62 25.87 9.86
CA ASP A 252 8.57 25.57 11.29
C ASP A 252 7.80 24.27 11.54
N CYS A 253 8.28 23.43 12.45
CA CYS A 253 7.58 22.22 12.88
C CYS A 253 8.01 21.83 14.30
N ASP A 254 7.30 20.89 14.91
CA ASP A 254 7.75 20.24 16.13
C ASP A 254 9.03 19.41 15.84
N LEU A 255 10.18 19.97 16.21
CA LEU A 255 11.50 19.37 15.95
C LEU A 255 11.67 17.99 16.61
N PRO A 256 11.33 17.77 17.90
CA PRO A 256 11.34 16.44 18.50
C PRO A 256 10.51 15.42 17.70
N GLN A 257 9.31 15.80 17.26
CA GLN A 257 8.45 14.94 16.46
C GLN A 257 9.04 14.64 15.09
N TRP A 258 9.59 15.64 14.41
CA TRP A 258 10.29 15.46 13.14
C TRP A 258 11.48 14.51 13.27
N GLN A 259 12.33 14.71 14.28
CA GLN A 259 13.51 13.88 14.53
C GLN A 259 13.14 12.43 14.86
N ALA A 260 12.09 12.22 15.66
CA ALA A 260 11.60 10.88 15.97
C ALA A 260 11.11 10.17 14.70
N TYR A 261 10.35 10.88 13.86
CA TYR A 261 9.84 10.35 12.59
C TYR A 261 10.97 10.04 11.59
N GLN A 262 11.94 10.93 11.43
CA GLN A 262 13.13 10.67 10.60
C GLN A 262 13.90 9.44 11.08
N SER A 263 14.14 9.34 12.39
CA SER A 263 14.91 8.24 12.99
C SER A 263 14.20 6.89 12.83
N LEU A 264 12.87 6.86 12.96
CA LEU A 264 12.08 5.65 12.71
C LEU A 264 12.29 5.12 11.29
N LEU A 265 12.31 6.01 10.30
CA LEU A 265 12.46 5.62 8.90
C LEU A 265 13.91 5.29 8.54
N SER A 266 14.89 5.95 9.16
CA SER A 266 16.32 5.75 8.86
C SER A 266 16.96 4.59 9.61
N GLU A 267 16.51 4.28 10.81
CA GLU A 267 17.14 3.28 11.69
C GLU A 267 16.40 1.94 11.71
N CYS A 268 15.10 1.91 11.40
CA CYS A 268 14.30 0.69 11.42
C CYS A 268 14.10 0.08 10.02
N GLY A 269 13.70 -1.20 10.01
CA GLY A 269 13.12 -1.86 8.84
C GLY A 269 11.59 -1.72 8.84
N CYS A 270 10.86 -2.82 8.67
CA CYS A 270 9.41 -2.81 8.83
C CYS A 270 9.04 -2.84 10.32
N ILE A 271 8.13 -1.97 10.77
CA ILE A 271 7.70 -1.92 12.17
C ILE A 271 6.19 -2.09 12.33
N PHE A 272 5.78 -2.80 13.38
CA PHE A 272 4.39 -2.97 13.79
C PHE A 272 4.24 -2.39 15.21
N PRO A 273 3.85 -1.11 15.34
CA PRO A 273 3.65 -0.48 16.64
C PRO A 273 2.31 -0.84 17.26
N PHE A 274 2.34 -1.34 18.50
CA PHE A 274 1.19 -1.54 19.37
C PHE A 274 1.41 -0.82 20.70
N GLU A 275 0.35 -0.69 21.49
CA GLU A 275 0.36 0.03 22.76
C GLU A 275 1.42 -0.48 23.73
N ASN A 276 1.58 -1.80 23.83
CA ASN A 276 2.50 -2.43 24.78
C ASN A 276 3.76 -2.98 24.11
N THR A 277 3.72 -3.29 22.81
CA THR A 277 4.80 -3.96 22.07
C THR A 277 5.08 -3.25 20.74
N CYS A 278 6.34 -3.13 20.35
CA CYS A 278 6.74 -2.72 19.02
C CYS A 278 7.56 -3.84 18.37
N ILE A 279 7.08 -4.35 17.25
CA ILE A 279 7.78 -5.37 16.48
C ILE A 279 8.62 -4.68 15.41
N ILE A 280 9.91 -5.02 15.31
CA ILE A 280 10.83 -4.51 14.30
C ILE A 280 11.37 -5.68 13.49
N CYS A 281 11.14 -5.65 12.18
CA CYS A 281 11.74 -6.59 11.24
C CYS A 281 12.98 -5.96 10.60
N ASP A 282 14.00 -6.78 10.37
CA ASP A 282 15.21 -6.37 9.65
C ASP A 282 14.90 -5.97 8.19
N ARG A 283 15.85 -5.32 7.54
CA ARG A 283 15.76 -4.96 6.12
C ARG A 283 15.97 -6.18 5.24
N PRO A 284 15.41 -6.19 4.01
CA PRO A 284 15.80 -7.16 3.01
C PRO A 284 17.31 -7.13 2.75
N THR A 285 17.93 -8.28 2.53
CA THR A 285 19.33 -8.39 2.08
C THR A 285 19.49 -8.18 0.58
N LYS A 286 18.40 -8.30 -0.18
CA LYS A 286 18.34 -8.08 -1.63
C LYS A 286 17.08 -7.32 -2.00
N LEU A 287 17.23 -6.35 -2.90
CA LEU A 287 16.16 -5.65 -3.60
C LEU A 287 16.55 -5.49 -5.07
N THR A 288 15.69 -5.87 -6.01
CA THR A 288 15.93 -5.68 -7.44
C THR A 288 14.75 -5.01 -8.12
N PHE A 289 15.08 -4.13 -9.07
CA PHE A 289 14.14 -3.29 -9.78
C PHE A 289 14.39 -3.36 -11.30
N ASP A 290 13.36 -3.05 -12.09
CA ASP A 290 13.49 -2.81 -13.52
C ASP A 290 13.93 -1.37 -13.82
N ASN A 291 14.05 -1.03 -15.11
CA ASN A 291 14.45 0.30 -15.57
C ASN A 291 13.42 1.40 -15.24
N GLU A 292 12.20 1.03 -14.87
CA GLU A 292 11.14 1.95 -14.42
C GLU A 292 11.08 2.01 -12.88
N HIS A 293 12.08 1.46 -12.19
CA HIS A 293 12.19 1.37 -10.74
C HIS A 293 11.08 0.57 -10.05
N ARG A 294 10.41 -0.32 -10.77
CA ARG A 294 9.44 -1.27 -10.21
C ARG A 294 10.15 -2.53 -9.78
N LEU A 295 9.63 -3.20 -8.76
CA LEU A 295 10.19 -4.49 -8.33
C LEU A 295 10.17 -5.51 -9.44
N HIS A 296 11.31 -6.15 -9.64
CA HIS A 296 11.46 -7.06 -10.75
C HIS A 296 12.63 -8.02 -10.54
N GLY A 297 12.39 -9.30 -10.81
CA GLY A 297 13.42 -10.33 -10.89
C GLY A 297 13.01 -11.42 -11.86
N GLU A 298 13.80 -11.63 -12.91
CA GLU A 298 13.53 -12.67 -13.92
C GLU A 298 14.08 -14.01 -13.45
N GLY A 299 13.22 -14.84 -12.85
CA GLY A 299 13.61 -16.15 -12.30
C GLY A 299 14.38 -16.09 -10.99
N GLU A 300 14.60 -14.90 -10.45
CA GLU A 300 15.29 -14.62 -9.19
C GLU A 300 14.37 -13.80 -8.27
N PRO A 301 14.50 -13.92 -6.93
CA PRO A 301 13.67 -13.16 -6.02
C PRO A 301 13.99 -11.67 -6.15
N ALA A 302 12.93 -10.85 -6.20
CA ALA A 302 13.05 -9.41 -6.21
C ALA A 302 13.31 -8.85 -4.81
N ILE A 303 12.91 -9.60 -3.77
CA ILE A 303 13.16 -9.31 -2.37
C ILE A 303 13.66 -10.59 -1.71
N GLU A 304 14.73 -10.49 -0.94
CA GLU A 304 15.23 -11.58 -0.12
C GLU A 304 15.58 -11.05 1.28
N PHE A 305 15.23 -11.81 2.32
CA PHE A 305 15.61 -11.53 3.70
C PHE A 305 16.67 -12.52 4.18
N ALA A 306 17.36 -12.17 5.28
CA ALA A 306 18.45 -12.96 5.83
C ALA A 306 18.06 -14.37 6.30
N ASP A 307 16.76 -14.61 6.58
CA ASP A 307 16.22 -15.91 6.95
C ASP A 307 15.77 -16.77 5.76
N GLY A 308 16.03 -16.30 4.53
CA GLY A 308 15.65 -17.00 3.29
C GLY A 308 14.21 -16.75 2.85
N TYR A 309 13.46 -15.88 3.53
CA TYR A 309 12.16 -15.43 3.03
C TYR A 309 12.35 -14.63 1.73
N ARG A 310 11.63 -15.04 0.69
CA ARG A 310 11.82 -14.56 -0.69
C ARG A 310 10.49 -14.19 -1.31
N LEU A 311 10.49 -13.12 -2.09
CA LEU A 311 9.33 -12.67 -2.83
C LEU A 311 9.74 -12.33 -4.26
N TYR A 312 8.96 -12.85 -5.21
CA TYR A 312 9.22 -12.70 -6.64
C TYR A 312 8.24 -11.69 -7.23
N TYR A 313 8.77 -10.85 -8.11
CA TYR A 313 8.02 -9.81 -8.76
C TYR A 313 8.38 -9.72 -10.23
N TYR A 314 7.39 -9.39 -11.05
CA TYR A 314 7.59 -9.07 -12.46
C TYR A 314 6.99 -7.69 -12.75
N ARG A 315 7.84 -6.68 -12.88
CA ARG A 315 7.46 -5.31 -13.27
C ARG A 315 6.40 -4.72 -12.33
N GLY A 316 6.65 -4.85 -11.02
CA GLY A 316 5.77 -4.39 -9.94
C GLY A 316 4.68 -5.37 -9.54
N VAL A 317 4.44 -6.44 -10.30
CA VAL A 317 3.38 -7.41 -9.98
C VAL A 317 3.95 -8.60 -9.19
N SER A 318 3.28 -8.96 -8.10
CA SER A 318 3.50 -10.20 -7.34
C SER A 318 3.51 -11.43 -8.21
N LEU A 319 4.47 -12.33 -8.03
CA LEU A 319 4.39 -13.67 -8.60
C LEU A 319 4.04 -14.70 -7.51
N PRO A 320 2.99 -15.51 -7.71
CA PRO A 320 2.81 -16.77 -7.00
C PRO A 320 3.95 -17.77 -7.26
N GLU A 321 4.13 -18.72 -6.34
CA GLU A 321 5.24 -19.70 -6.35
C GLU A 321 5.37 -20.47 -7.67
N GLN A 322 4.26 -20.81 -8.30
CA GLN A 322 4.22 -21.49 -9.60
C GLN A 322 4.95 -20.73 -10.73
N TYR A 323 5.14 -19.41 -10.59
CA TYR A 323 5.83 -18.57 -11.58
C TYR A 323 7.25 -18.15 -11.14
N TRP A 324 7.79 -18.69 -10.05
CA TRP A 324 9.14 -18.39 -9.53
C TRP A 324 10.27 -19.04 -10.35
N VAL A 325 10.15 -18.99 -11.66
CA VAL A 325 11.13 -19.48 -12.63
C VAL A 325 11.31 -18.42 -13.71
N HIS A 326 12.43 -18.47 -14.43
CA HIS A 326 12.70 -17.51 -15.50
C HIS A 326 11.55 -17.49 -16.53
N PRO A 327 11.11 -16.32 -17.05
CA PRO A 327 10.00 -16.24 -18.01
C PRO A 327 10.15 -17.10 -19.28
N HIS A 328 11.38 -17.44 -19.66
CA HIS A 328 11.67 -18.42 -20.73
C HIS A 328 11.13 -19.82 -20.45
N HIS A 329 10.96 -20.20 -19.18
CA HIS A 329 10.38 -21.49 -18.76
C HIS A 329 8.87 -21.41 -18.50
N TRP A 330 8.26 -20.23 -18.63
CA TRP A 330 6.80 -20.10 -18.49
C TRP A 330 6.09 -20.75 -19.67
N GLN A 331 5.00 -21.45 -19.40
CA GLN A 331 4.28 -22.22 -20.42
C GLN A 331 3.06 -21.45 -20.87
N ALA A 332 2.82 -21.33 -22.17
CA ALA A 332 1.69 -20.55 -22.68
C ALA A 332 0.34 -21.06 -22.15
N ARG A 333 0.22 -22.37 -21.90
CA ARG A 333 -1.00 -22.98 -21.32
C ARG A 333 -1.41 -22.41 -19.97
N TRP A 334 -0.48 -21.90 -19.16
CA TRP A 334 -0.80 -21.28 -17.87
C TRP A 334 -1.72 -20.07 -18.03
N LEU A 335 -1.73 -19.41 -19.19
CA LEU A 335 -2.64 -18.32 -19.50
C LEU A 335 -4.12 -18.75 -19.50
N LEU A 336 -4.39 -20.01 -19.88
CA LEU A 336 -5.73 -20.59 -19.92
C LEU A 336 -6.25 -20.86 -18.50
N GLU A 337 -5.37 -21.31 -17.61
CA GLU A 337 -5.67 -21.70 -16.23
C GLU A 337 -5.73 -20.50 -15.26
N GLU A 338 -4.94 -19.44 -15.51
CA GLU A 338 -4.83 -18.30 -14.60
C GLU A 338 -6.07 -17.42 -14.62
N HIS A 339 -6.82 -17.31 -13.53
CA HIS A 339 -8.05 -16.49 -13.51
C HIS A 339 -7.80 -15.01 -13.22
N ASN A 340 -6.68 -14.66 -12.58
CA ASN A 340 -6.36 -13.28 -12.23
C ASN A 340 -5.91 -12.50 -13.49
N ALA A 341 -6.64 -11.42 -13.79
CA ALA A 341 -6.39 -10.61 -14.99
C ALA A 341 -4.99 -9.97 -15.01
N GLU A 342 -4.48 -9.53 -13.85
CA GLU A 342 -3.14 -8.95 -13.74
C GLU A 342 -2.04 -10.01 -13.94
N LEU A 343 -2.22 -11.22 -13.41
CA LEU A 343 -1.26 -12.31 -13.64
C LEU A 343 -1.29 -12.80 -15.09
N ARG A 344 -2.46 -12.85 -15.74
CA ARG A 344 -2.55 -13.11 -17.18
C ARG A 344 -1.77 -12.07 -17.99
N ARG A 345 -1.87 -10.78 -17.64
CA ARG A 345 -1.09 -9.71 -18.28
C ARG A 345 0.41 -9.93 -18.12
N VAL A 346 0.85 -10.29 -16.92
CA VAL A 346 2.25 -10.64 -16.64
C VAL A 346 2.73 -11.82 -17.48
N LEU A 347 1.94 -12.91 -17.54
CA LEU A 347 2.26 -14.07 -18.37
C LEU A 347 2.38 -13.69 -19.84
N ILE A 348 1.47 -12.86 -20.37
CA ILE A 348 1.53 -12.38 -21.76
C ILE A 348 2.84 -11.62 -22.02
N GLN A 349 3.23 -10.73 -21.10
CA GLN A 349 4.44 -9.94 -21.21
C GLN A 349 5.71 -10.79 -21.10
N GLY A 350 5.78 -11.72 -20.14
CA GLY A 350 6.98 -12.53 -19.88
C GLY A 350 7.18 -13.70 -20.86
N ILE A 351 6.10 -14.36 -21.30
CA ILE A 351 6.17 -15.42 -22.31
C ILE A 351 6.48 -14.81 -23.69
N GLY A 352 5.87 -13.65 -23.94
CA GLY A 352 5.96 -12.95 -25.20
C GLY A 352 4.93 -13.48 -26.20
N TYR A 353 4.35 -12.54 -26.93
CA TYR A 353 3.29 -12.76 -27.91
C TYR A 353 3.60 -13.89 -28.91
N SER A 354 4.80 -13.90 -29.51
CA SER A 354 5.16 -14.86 -30.55
C SER A 354 5.10 -16.30 -30.06
N ARG A 355 5.57 -16.55 -28.82
CA ARG A 355 5.60 -17.89 -28.24
C ARG A 355 4.19 -18.36 -27.86
N ILE A 356 3.35 -17.45 -27.37
CA ILE A 356 1.94 -17.74 -27.05
C ILE A 356 1.19 -18.17 -28.31
N CYS A 357 1.32 -17.42 -29.41
CA CYS A 357 0.62 -17.75 -30.64
C CYS A 357 1.07 -19.08 -31.24
N GLN A 358 2.37 -19.41 -31.12
CA GLN A 358 2.91 -20.68 -31.58
C GLN A 358 2.45 -21.86 -30.71
N GLU A 359 2.57 -21.75 -29.39
CA GLU A 359 2.24 -22.83 -28.45
C GLU A 359 0.74 -23.08 -28.32
N LEU A 360 -0.08 -22.02 -28.39
CA LEU A 360 -1.54 -22.10 -28.25
C LEU A 360 -2.30 -22.08 -29.59
N GLN A 361 -1.57 -22.14 -30.71
CA GLN A 361 -2.15 -22.18 -32.06
C GLN A 361 -3.17 -21.05 -32.30
N ALA A 362 -2.78 -19.82 -31.96
CA ALA A 362 -3.66 -18.66 -32.10
C ALA A 362 -4.08 -18.46 -33.58
N THR A 363 -5.36 -18.20 -33.78
CA THR A 363 -5.95 -17.91 -35.09
C THR A 363 -6.12 -16.41 -35.27
N GLU A 364 -5.74 -15.89 -36.43
CA GLU A 364 -6.00 -14.51 -36.80
C GLU A 364 -7.47 -14.36 -37.21
N LEU A 365 -8.19 -13.48 -36.54
CA LEU A 365 -9.60 -13.20 -36.85
C LEU A 365 -9.75 -12.02 -37.80
N ASP A 366 -8.95 -10.97 -37.60
CA ASP A 366 -9.01 -9.75 -38.38
C ASP A 366 -7.70 -8.96 -38.25
N SER A 367 -7.35 -8.20 -39.29
CA SER A 367 -6.19 -7.32 -39.31
C SER A 367 -6.57 -5.97 -39.88
N TRP A 368 -6.17 -4.90 -39.21
CA TRP A 368 -6.41 -3.53 -39.63
C TRP A 368 -5.20 -2.65 -39.29
N ARG A 369 -4.51 -2.15 -40.32
CA ARG A 369 -3.25 -1.39 -40.20
C ARG A 369 -2.21 -2.17 -39.37
N GLU A 370 -1.66 -1.56 -38.32
CA GLU A 370 -0.70 -2.16 -37.40
C GLU A 370 -1.33 -3.05 -36.30
N TYR A 371 -2.65 -3.20 -36.33
CA TYR A 371 -3.44 -3.96 -35.35
C TYR A 371 -3.89 -5.31 -35.93
N THR A 372 -3.74 -6.37 -35.14
CA THR A 372 -4.24 -7.71 -35.48
C THR A 372 -5.01 -8.28 -34.30
N LEU A 373 -6.26 -8.70 -34.53
CA LEU A 373 -7.09 -9.39 -33.56
C LEU A 373 -6.90 -10.89 -33.70
N LEU A 374 -6.58 -11.55 -32.59
CA LEU A 374 -6.32 -12.98 -32.56
C LEU A 374 -7.20 -13.66 -31.54
N LYS A 375 -7.49 -14.92 -31.82
CA LYS A 375 -8.27 -15.80 -30.96
C LYS A 375 -7.46 -17.04 -30.63
N ILE A 376 -7.41 -17.34 -29.34
CA ILE A 376 -6.92 -18.60 -28.81
C ILE A 376 -8.13 -19.35 -28.29
N ASP A 377 -8.41 -20.50 -28.92
CA ASP A 377 -9.46 -21.40 -28.45
C ASP A 377 -8.97 -22.13 -27.18
N SER A 378 -9.84 -22.20 -26.18
CA SER A 378 -9.61 -23.00 -24.98
C SER A 378 -10.40 -24.31 -25.11
N GLU A 379 -9.71 -25.44 -25.14
CA GLU A 379 -10.36 -26.78 -25.17
C GLU A 379 -11.01 -27.15 -23.83
N VAL A 380 -10.65 -26.45 -22.76
CA VAL A 380 -11.24 -26.54 -21.42
C VAL A 380 -12.30 -25.46 -21.33
N ASP A 381 -13.51 -25.81 -20.89
CA ASP A 381 -14.80 -25.07 -20.80
C ASP A 381 -14.71 -23.62 -20.22
N VAL A 382 -13.86 -22.80 -20.84
CA VAL A 382 -13.39 -21.48 -20.42
C VAL A 382 -13.53 -20.57 -21.64
N GLU A 383 -13.92 -19.32 -21.40
CA GLU A 383 -14.11 -18.30 -22.41
C GLU A 383 -12.85 -18.12 -23.29
N PRO A 384 -12.98 -18.06 -24.64
CA PRO A 384 -11.83 -17.95 -25.53
C PRO A 384 -11.03 -16.67 -25.27
N ILE A 385 -9.71 -16.74 -25.46
CA ILE A 385 -8.83 -15.59 -25.22
C ILE A 385 -8.66 -14.79 -26.50
N TYR A 386 -9.05 -13.52 -26.46
CA TYR A 386 -8.85 -12.59 -27.55
C TYR A 386 -7.68 -11.66 -27.24
N LEU A 387 -6.72 -11.57 -28.15
CA LEU A 387 -5.55 -10.72 -28.03
C LEU A 387 -5.54 -9.70 -29.16
N LEU A 388 -5.36 -8.42 -28.81
CA LEU A 388 -5.03 -7.37 -29.75
C LEU A 388 -3.51 -7.22 -29.80
N LYS A 389 -2.92 -7.63 -30.92
CA LYS A 389 -1.52 -7.36 -31.28
C LYS A 389 -1.42 -5.97 -31.90
N MET A 390 -0.45 -5.19 -31.46
CA MET A 390 -0.10 -3.87 -31.96
C MET A 390 1.37 -3.87 -32.35
N THR A 391 1.68 -3.44 -33.56
CA THR A 391 3.06 -3.35 -34.04
C THR A 391 3.46 -1.89 -34.16
N CYS A 392 4.39 -1.41 -33.35
CA CYS A 392 4.90 -0.04 -33.46
C CYS A 392 5.58 0.15 -34.83
N PRO A 393 5.10 1.04 -35.73
CA PRO A 393 5.65 1.15 -37.09
C PRO A 393 7.11 1.60 -37.15
N SER A 394 7.56 2.40 -36.18
CA SER A 394 8.91 2.98 -36.15
C SER A 394 9.97 2.06 -35.54
N THR A 395 9.60 1.24 -34.55
CA THR A 395 10.53 0.37 -33.82
C THR A 395 10.37 -1.11 -34.17
N GLY A 396 9.25 -1.49 -34.82
CA GLY A 396 8.86 -2.88 -35.01
C GLY A 396 8.48 -3.60 -33.71
N TYR A 397 8.45 -2.89 -32.57
CA TYR A 397 8.13 -3.47 -31.27
C TYR A 397 6.67 -3.95 -31.25
N ILE A 398 6.47 -5.20 -30.82
CA ILE A 398 5.14 -5.82 -30.76
C ILE A 398 4.63 -5.76 -29.32
N HIS A 399 3.45 -5.16 -29.15
CA HIS A 399 2.71 -5.19 -27.90
C HIS A 399 1.44 -6.03 -28.07
N ALA A 400 1.06 -6.82 -27.07
CA ALA A 400 -0.16 -7.61 -27.11
C ALA A 400 -0.94 -7.42 -25.81
N ILE A 401 -2.24 -7.16 -25.93
CA ILE A 401 -3.14 -6.95 -24.80
C ILE A 401 -4.37 -7.84 -24.97
N ARG A 402 -4.91 -8.37 -23.87
CA ARG A 402 -6.18 -9.07 -23.89
C ARG A 402 -7.33 -8.10 -24.07
N VAL A 403 -8.24 -8.42 -24.98
CA VAL A 403 -9.48 -7.66 -25.23
C VAL A 403 -10.70 -8.54 -24.98
N PRO A 404 -11.91 -7.96 -24.81
CA PRO A 404 -13.13 -8.75 -24.62
C PRO A 404 -13.33 -9.75 -25.77
N PRO A 405 -13.85 -10.96 -25.48
CA PRO A 405 -14.05 -11.99 -26.50
C PRO A 405 -15.28 -11.76 -27.38
N THR A 406 -16.05 -10.71 -27.10
CA THR A 406 -17.15 -10.25 -27.95
C THR A 406 -16.67 -9.46 -29.17
N MET A 407 -15.40 -9.04 -29.20
CA MET A 407 -14.82 -8.22 -30.27
C MET A 407 -14.78 -8.99 -31.59
N ARG A 408 -15.17 -8.32 -32.69
CA ARG A 408 -15.29 -8.94 -34.02
C ARG A 408 -14.24 -8.46 -35.02
N SER A 409 -13.54 -7.36 -34.74
CA SER A 409 -12.53 -6.79 -35.63
C SER A 409 -11.39 -6.13 -34.85
N ALA A 410 -10.22 -6.01 -35.48
CA ALA A 410 -9.06 -5.33 -34.91
C ALA A 410 -9.37 -3.85 -34.62
N ARG A 411 -10.12 -3.17 -35.50
CA ARG A 411 -10.57 -1.77 -35.32
C ARG A 411 -11.46 -1.60 -34.08
N GLU A 412 -12.39 -2.54 -33.85
CA GLU A 412 -13.26 -2.51 -32.68
C GLU A 412 -12.45 -2.70 -31.38
N ALA A 413 -11.49 -3.64 -31.40
CA ALA A 413 -10.63 -3.91 -30.26
C ALA A 413 -9.74 -2.71 -29.89
N ILE A 414 -9.14 -2.03 -30.87
CA ILE A 414 -8.32 -0.84 -30.58
C ILE A 414 -9.17 0.37 -30.14
N ARG A 415 -10.39 0.52 -30.66
CA ARG A 415 -11.35 1.53 -30.17
C ARG A 415 -11.68 1.29 -28.70
N TRP A 416 -11.95 0.04 -28.32
CA TRP A 416 -12.24 -0.34 -26.93
C TRP A 416 -11.06 -0.01 -26.01
N MET A 417 -9.83 -0.33 -26.44
CA MET A 417 -8.61 0.01 -25.70
C MET A 417 -8.45 1.51 -25.46
N ASN A 418 -8.93 2.35 -26.38
CA ASN A 418 -8.87 3.82 -26.28
C ASN A 418 -10.17 4.44 -25.77
N TRP A 419 -10.90 3.70 -24.92
CA TRP A 419 -12.12 4.18 -24.25
C TRP A 419 -13.23 4.69 -25.19
N GLY A 420 -13.30 4.13 -26.41
CA GLY A 420 -14.35 4.45 -27.38
C GLY A 420 -13.95 5.41 -28.49
N THR A 421 -12.78 6.05 -28.40
CA THR A 421 -12.25 6.93 -29.46
C THR A 421 -11.98 6.14 -30.74
N ASP A 422 -12.42 6.65 -31.90
CA ASP A 422 -12.14 5.99 -33.17
C ASP A 422 -10.64 6.08 -33.51
N PRO A 423 -10.00 5.00 -33.95
CA PRO A 423 -8.60 5.03 -34.39
C PRO A 423 -8.29 5.98 -35.56
N GLU A 424 -9.28 6.44 -36.32
CA GLU A 424 -9.10 7.47 -37.33
C GLU A 424 -8.91 8.87 -36.72
N GLU A 425 -9.28 9.07 -35.46
CA GLU A 425 -9.09 10.31 -34.70
C GLU A 425 -7.74 10.34 -33.98
N PHE A 426 -6.96 9.26 -34.04
CA PHE A 426 -5.59 9.26 -33.52
C PHE A 426 -4.78 10.30 -34.29
N SER A 427 -4.22 11.25 -33.56
CA SER A 427 -3.32 12.24 -34.14
C SER A 427 -2.13 11.48 -34.73
N ILE A 428 -1.99 11.50 -36.05
CA ILE A 428 -0.83 10.92 -36.73
C ILE A 428 0.34 11.83 -36.42
N GLU A 429 1.07 11.58 -35.34
CA GLU A 429 2.42 12.12 -35.21
C GLU A 429 3.29 11.41 -36.25
N SER A 430 3.61 12.17 -37.30
CA SER A 430 4.44 11.75 -38.43
C SER A 430 5.91 11.84 -38.08
#